data_AF-A0A2R4W287-F1
#
_entry.id   AF-A0A2R4W287-F1
#
_cell.length_a   1.000
_cell.length_b   1.000
_cell.length_c   1.000
_cell.angle_alpha   90.00
_cell.angle_beta   90.00
_cell.angle_gamma   90.00
#
_symmetry.space_group_name_H-M   'P 1'
#
loop_
_entity.id
_entity.type
_entity.pdbx_description
1 polymer ?
#
loop_
_entity_poly.entity_id
_entity_poly.type
_entity_poly.pdbx_seq_one_letter_code
_entity_poly.pdbx_strand_id
1 'polypeptide(L)'
;MNNDLKKLNSLHKRVSFLFSVIVFLIYFGFIYLVAFDIGFLSNHFLFNLNNGLLCSFIVIASCLFITGIYVWWNNSFYEKELKKIKKIE
;
A
#
# COMPACT_ATOMS: atom_id res chain seq x y z
N MET A 1 27.98 13.58 11.16
CA MET A 1 26.70 12.90 10.89
C MET A 1 26.26 13.23 9.47
N ASN A 2 26.59 12.33 8.53
CA ASN A 2 26.62 12.55 7.07
C ASN A 2 25.29 13.10 6.50
N ASN A 3 25.35 14.20 5.74
CA ASN A 3 24.18 14.84 5.12
C ASN A 3 23.42 13.90 4.16
N ASP A 4 24.10 12.90 3.59
CA ASP A 4 23.50 11.90 2.71
C ASP A 4 22.56 10.94 3.44
N LEU A 5 22.86 10.58 4.69
CA LEU A 5 21.96 9.79 5.53
C LEU A 5 20.66 10.56 5.84
N LYS A 6 20.75 11.87 6.08
CA LYS A 6 19.57 12.71 6.31
C LYS A 6 18.67 12.78 5.07
N LYS A 7 19.27 12.94 3.88
CA LYS A 7 18.52 12.94 2.61
C LYS A 7 17.85 11.59 2.35
N LEU A 8 18.56 10.47 2.53
CA LEU A 8 18.02 9.14 2.32
C LEU A 8 16.83 8.85 3.27
N ASN A 9 16.96 9.21 4.55
CA ASN A 9 15.89 9.03 5.53
C ASN A 9 14.66 9.90 5.20
N SER A 10 14.87 11.13 4.71
CA SER A 10 13.75 11.98 4.29
C SER A 10 12.97 11.44 3.09
N LEU A 11 13.66 10.83 2.12
CA LEU A 11 13.03 10.15 0.98
C LEU A 11 12.25 8.93 1.44
N HIS A 12 12.84 8.10 2.30
CA HIS A 12 12.18 6.93 2.87
C HIS A 12 10.88 7.31 3.59
N LYS A 13 10.93 8.33 4.47
CA LYS A 13 9.73 8.82 5.17
C LYS A 13 8.63 9.27 4.20
N ARG A 14 8.98 10.00 3.14
CA ARG A 14 8.01 10.50 2.17
C ARG A 14 7.36 9.36 1.38
N VAL A 15 8.14 8.34 1.01
CA VAL A 15 7.62 7.17 0.30
C VAL A 15 6.75 6.31 1.23
N SER A 16 7.21 5.99 2.43
CA SER A 16 6.39 5.26 3.42
C SER A 16 5.09 5.99 3.72
N PHE A 17 5.12 7.33 3.86
CA PHE A 17 3.92 8.14 4.06
C PHE A 17 2.94 8.04 2.89
N LEU A 18 3.43 8.11 1.65
CA LEU A 18 2.59 7.96 0.46
C LEU A 18 1.90 6.58 0.44
N PHE A 19 2.63 5.51 0.74
CA PHE A 19 2.07 4.17 0.85
C PHE A 19 1.02 4.07 1.95
N SER A 20 1.26 4.67 3.13
CA SER A 20 0.25 4.74 4.19
C SER A 20 -1.02 5.47 3.75
N VAL A 21 -0.91 6.59 3.03
CA VAL A 21 -2.07 7.32 2.50
C VAL A 21 -2.83 6.47 1.47
N ILE A 22 -2.15 5.74 0.60
CA ILE A 22 -2.79 4.86 -0.39
C ILE A 22 -3.59 3.76 0.32
N VAL A 23 -2.98 3.05 1.28
CA VAL A 23 -3.66 2.00 2.04
C VAL A 23 -4.85 2.57 2.82
N PHE A 24 -4.69 3.76 3.41
CA PHE A 24 -5.77 4.47 4.10
C PHE A 24 -6.94 4.75 3.17
N LEU A 25 -6.69 5.28 1.96
CA LEU A 25 -7.74 5.57 0.98
C LEU A 25 -8.47 4.29 0.52
N ILE A 26 -7.74 3.20 0.29
CA ILE A 26 -8.35 1.91 -0.08
C ILE A 26 -9.25 1.39 1.04
N TYR A 27 -8.76 1.45 2.28
CA TYR A 27 -9.49 0.97 3.45
C TYR A 27 -10.75 1.79 3.74
N PHE A 28 -10.63 3.12 3.77
CA PHE A 28 -11.78 4.00 4.00
C PHE A 28 -12.75 4.02 2.81
N GLY A 29 -12.25 3.86 1.59
CA GLY A 29 -13.10 3.68 0.40
C GLY A 29 -13.94 2.40 0.50
N PHE A 30 -13.34 1.31 0.98
CA PHE A 30 -14.08 0.07 1.24
C PHE A 30 -15.12 0.23 2.35
N ILE A 31 -14.76 0.85 3.48
CA ILE A 31 -15.72 1.14 4.56
C ILE A 31 -16.87 1.99 4.04
N TYR A 32 -16.60 3.01 3.23
CA TYR A 32 -17.63 3.87 2.65
C TYR A 32 -18.61 3.08 1.78
N LEU A 33 -18.10 2.21 0.90
CA LEU A 33 -18.92 1.30 0.08
C LEU A 33 -19.80 0.39 0.95
N VAL A 34 -19.22 -0.21 2.00
CA VAL A 34 -19.95 -1.08 2.93
C VAL A 34 -21.02 -0.31 3.73
N ALA A 35 -20.74 0.93 4.12
CA ALA A 35 -21.62 1.72 4.97
C ALA A 35 -22.80 2.35 4.23
N PHE A 36 -22.58 2.83 2.99
CA PHE A 36 -23.57 3.62 2.26
C PHE A 36 -24.21 2.87 1.09
N ASP A 37 -23.55 1.83 0.55
CA ASP A 37 -24.02 1.15 -0.65
C ASP A 37 -24.18 -0.36 -0.45
N ILE A 38 -24.90 -0.70 0.62
CA ILE A 38 -25.29 -2.09 0.94
C ILE A 38 -26.10 -2.69 -0.21
N GLY A 39 -26.87 -1.88 -0.95
CA GLY A 39 -27.62 -2.29 -2.13
C GLY A 39 -26.71 -2.76 -3.28
N PHE A 40 -25.63 -2.02 -3.56
CA PHE A 40 -24.63 -2.45 -4.54
C PHE A 40 -23.88 -3.70 -4.11
N LEU A 41 -23.55 -3.84 -2.82
CA LEU A 41 -22.95 -5.06 -2.28
C LEU A 41 -23.90 -6.26 -2.41
N SER A 42 -25.19 -6.08 -2.11
CA SER A 42 -26.19 -7.14 -2.15
C SER A 42 -26.59 -7.58 -3.56
N ASN A 43 -26.16 -6.87 -4.60
CA ASN A 43 -26.40 -7.27 -5.98
C ASN A 43 -25.54 -8.47 -6.36
N HIS A 44 -26.19 -9.46 -6.98
CA HIS A 44 -25.54 -10.67 -7.49
C HIS A 44 -25.18 -10.47 -8.96
N PHE A 45 -23.90 -10.29 -9.26
CA PHE A 45 -23.43 -10.06 -10.64
C PHE A 45 -23.19 -11.36 -11.41
N LEU A 46 -22.99 -12.50 -10.74
CA LEU A 46 -22.83 -13.82 -11.37
C LEU A 46 -23.22 -14.97 -10.44
N PHE A 47 -24.19 -15.81 -10.84
CA PHE A 47 -24.39 -17.20 -10.34
C PHE A 47 -24.47 -17.41 -8.80
N ASN A 48 -24.80 -16.36 -8.01
CA ASN A 48 -24.81 -16.25 -6.54
C ASN A 48 -23.59 -15.57 -5.86
N LEU A 49 -22.61 -15.07 -6.61
CA LEU A 49 -21.53 -14.23 -6.06
C LEU A 49 -22.04 -12.83 -5.76
N ASN A 50 -21.99 -12.47 -4.48
CA ASN A 50 -22.32 -11.15 -3.96
C ASN A 50 -21.16 -10.17 -4.25
N ASN A 51 -21.48 -8.96 -4.73
CA ASN A 51 -20.50 -7.93 -5.06
C ASN A 51 -19.61 -7.51 -3.89
N GLY A 52 -20.10 -7.64 -2.65
CA GLY A 52 -19.33 -7.44 -1.44
C GLY A 52 -18.17 -8.43 -1.29
N LEU A 53 -18.36 -9.69 -1.67
CA LEU A 53 -17.28 -10.68 -1.63
C LEU A 53 -16.21 -10.33 -2.67
N LEU A 54 -16.62 -9.95 -3.88
CA LEU A 54 -15.72 -9.53 -4.94
C LEU A 54 -14.92 -8.28 -4.55
N CYS A 55 -15.59 -7.25 -4.02
CA CYS A 55 -14.94 -6.05 -3.50
C CYS A 55 -13.93 -6.36 -2.39
N SER A 56 -14.29 -7.22 -1.44
CA SER A 56 -13.40 -7.63 -0.35
C SER A 56 -12.15 -8.32 -0.89
N PHE A 57 -12.30 -9.20 -1.89
CA PHE A 57 -11.19 -9.87 -2.53
C PHE A 57 -10.25 -8.89 -3.24
N ILE A 58 -10.80 -7.89 -3.94
CA ILE A 58 -10.03 -6.83 -4.60
C ILE A 58 -9.23 -6.02 -3.58
N VAL A 59 -9.82 -5.68 -2.43
CA VAL A 59 -9.12 -4.95 -1.36
C VAL A 59 -7.96 -5.77 -0.80
N ILE A 60 -8.18 -7.05 -0.51
CA ILE A 60 -7.13 -7.97 -0.02
C ILE A 60 -6.00 -8.08 -1.04
N ALA A 61 -6.33 -8.33 -2.31
CA ALA A 61 -5.36 -8.42 -3.39
C ALA A 61 -4.56 -7.11 -3.55
N SER A 62 -5.23 -5.96 -3.46
CA SER A 62 -4.58 -4.65 -3.52
C SER A 62 -3.61 -4.46 -2.34
N CYS A 63 -4.01 -4.87 -1.14
CA CYS A 63 -3.16 -4.78 0.05
C CYS A 63 -1.89 -5.63 -0.08
N LEU A 64 -2.03 -6.88 -0.55
CA LEU A 64 -0.89 -7.76 -0.84
C LEU A 64 0.02 -7.17 -1.91
N PHE A 65 -0.56 -6.66 -2.99
CA PHE A 65 0.18 -6.05 -4.09
C PHE A 65 0.98 -4.82 -3.64
N ILE A 66 0.34 -3.91 -2.91
CA ILE A 66 0.98 -2.71 -2.37
C ILE A 66 2.10 -3.07 -1.39
N THR A 67 1.86 -4.04 -0.51
CA THR A 67 2.86 -4.53 0.45
C THR A 67 4.06 -5.12 -0.30
N GLY A 68 3.82 -5.93 -1.34
CA GLY A 68 4.88 -6.50 -2.18
C GLY A 68 5.71 -5.42 -2.89
N ILE A 69 5.07 -4.42 -3.49
CA ILE A 69 5.77 -3.28 -4.13
C ILE A 69 6.60 -2.52 -3.10
N TYR A 70 6.04 -2.23 -1.93
CA TYR A 70 6.74 -1.51 -0.87
C TYR A 70 8.00 -2.26 -0.42
N VAL A 71 7.88 -3.57 -0.14
CA VAL A 71 9.01 -4.41 0.28
C VAL A 71 10.07 -4.48 -0.83
N TRP A 72 9.66 -4.67 -2.09
CA TRP A 72 10.59 -4.71 -3.22
C TRP A 72 11.33 -3.38 -3.41
N TRP A 73 10.62 -2.25 -3.30
CA TRP A 73 11.22 -0.91 -3.38
C TRP A 73 12.21 -0.67 -2.23
N ASN A 74 11.83 -1.02 -1.00
CA ASN A 74 12.67 -0.86 0.17
C ASN A 74 13.95 -1.71 0.07
N ASN A 75 13.82 -2.97 -0.34
CA ASN A 75 14.96 -3.88 -0.47
C ASN A 75 15.88 -3.52 -1.65
N SER A 76 15.32 -3.04 -2.77
CA SER A 76 16.12 -2.76 -3.97
C SER A 76 16.76 -1.37 -3.96
N PHE A 77 16.06 -0.38 -3.42
CA PHE A 77 16.50 1.02 -3.47
C PHE A 77 17.09 1.47 -2.13
N TYR A 78 16.32 1.38 -1.04
CA TYR A 78 16.73 1.93 0.25
C TYR A 78 17.94 1.18 0.82
N GLU A 79 17.88 -0.16 0.89
CA GLU A 79 19.02 -0.95 1.39
C GLU A 79 20.28 -0.81 0.54
N LYS A 80 20.14 -0.70 -0.78
CA LYS A 80 21.27 -0.60 -1.71
C LYS A 80 22.01 0.72 -1.51
N GLU A 81 21.28 1.83 -1.37
CA GLU A 81 21.86 3.15 -1.10
C GLU A 81 22.45 3.22 0.32
N LEU A 82 21.80 2.61 1.32
CA LEU A 82 22.32 2.54 2.69
C LEU A 82 23.64 1.76 2.77
N LYS A 83 23.74 0.63 2.06
CA LYS A 83 24.97 -0.18 1.96
C LYS A 83 26.09 0.57 1.23
N LYS A 84 25.80 1.40 0.23
CA LYS A 84 26.80 2.26 -0.42
C LYS A 84 27.36 3.29 0.56
N ILE A 85 26.50 4.01 1.28
CA ILE A 85 26.93 5.04 2.24
C ILE A 85 27.77 4.39 3.36
N LYS A 86 27.34 3.23 3.88
CA LYS A 86 28.06 2.50 4.93
C LYS A 86 29.40 1.90 4.48
N LYS A 87 29.63 1.73 3.17
CA LYS A 87 30.91 1.23 2.63
C LYS A 87 31.97 2.33 2.45
N ILE A 88 31.54 3.59 2.44
CA ILE A 88 32.39 4.76 2.20
C ILE A 88 32.89 5.37 3.52
N GLU A 89 32.20 5.07 4.62
CA GLU A 89 32.58 5.40 6.00
C GLU A 89 33.48 4.31 6.60
#